data_AF-A0A834II87-F1
#
_entry.id   AF-A0A834II87-F1
#
_cell.length_a   1.000
_cell.length_b   1.000
_cell.length_c   1.000
_cell.angle_alpha   90.00
_cell.angle_beta   90.00
_cell.angle_gamma   90.00
#
_symmetry.space_group_name_H-M   'P 1'
#
loop_
_entity.id
_entity.type
_entity.pdbx_description
1 polymer ?
#
loop_
_entity_poly.entity_id
_entity_poly.type
_entity_poly.pdbx_seq_one_letter_code
_entity_poly.pdbx_strand_id
1 'polypeptide(L)'
;MLHNVNQLLLRHGTRLAAKKMMNNVIEARIIKRKYKGEGVLIPRTLMITTDLPFDFKRLQFSVRLAFAMTINKSQGQSLEVCEINLEFPCFAHGQLFDAFYQKALN
;
A
#
# COMPACT_ATOMS: atom_id res chain seq x y z
N MET A 1 13.99 -5.60 21.45
CA MET A 1 13.04 -4.50 21.13
C MET A 1 13.30 -4.03 19.72
N LEU A 2 12.33 -4.14 18.80
CA LEU A 2 12.43 -3.62 17.43
C LEU A 2 11.46 -2.44 17.29
N HIS A 3 11.96 -1.24 17.56
CA HIS A 3 11.25 0.00 17.23
C HIS A 3 11.93 0.64 16.03
N ASN A 4 11.21 0.76 14.91
CA ASN A 4 10.65 2.07 14.54
C ASN A 4 9.61 1.90 13.41
N VAL A 5 8.37 1.59 13.77
CA VAL A 5 7.23 1.96 12.92
C VAL A 5 6.90 3.40 13.28
N ASN A 6 7.64 4.35 12.69
CA ASN A 6 7.33 5.76 12.88
C ASN A 6 6.02 6.02 12.12
N GLN A 7 4.89 6.07 12.85
CA GLN A 7 3.56 6.23 12.25
C GLN A 7 3.45 7.50 11.40
N LEU A 8 4.30 8.50 11.65
CA LEU A 8 4.41 9.71 10.85
C LEU A 8 4.99 9.47 9.45
N LEU A 9 5.87 8.47 9.30
CA LEU A 9 6.56 8.15 8.04
C LEU A 9 5.76 7.19 7.14
N LEU A 10 5.00 6.26 7.73
CA LEU A 10 4.40 5.11 7.04
C LEU A 10 2.87 5.15 7.07
N ARG A 11 2.28 6.13 6.37
CA ARG A 11 0.82 6.16 6.11
C ARG A 11 0.41 5.11 5.07
N HIS A 12 -0.85 4.71 5.06
CA HIS A 12 -1.40 3.86 3.98
C HIS A 12 -1.12 4.46 2.60
N GLY A 13 -0.68 3.60 1.66
CA GLY A 13 -0.28 4.02 0.31
C GLY A 13 1.15 4.55 0.18
N THR A 14 1.96 4.57 1.25
CA THR A 14 3.39 4.91 1.13
C THR A 14 4.10 3.85 0.29
N ARG A 15 4.74 4.27 -0.81
CA ARG A 15 5.44 3.38 -1.73
C ARG A 15 6.86 3.13 -1.25
N LEU A 16 7.22 1.86 -1.14
CA LEU A 16 8.49 1.40 -0.58
C LEU A 16 9.22 0.49 -1.58
N ALA A 17 10.54 0.62 -1.64
CA ALA A 17 11.42 -0.30 -2.34
C ALA A 17 12.00 -1.28 -1.32
N ALA A 18 11.69 -2.57 -1.44
CA ALA A 18 12.26 -3.59 -0.58
C ALA A 18 13.77 -3.71 -0.84
N LYS A 19 14.56 -3.72 0.24
CA LYS A 19 16.03 -3.86 0.20
C LYS A 19 16.46 -5.24 0.70
N LYS A 20 15.87 -5.70 1.81
CA LYS A 20 16.16 -7.02 2.39
C LYS A 20 14.91 -7.59 3.04
N MET A 21 14.65 -8.88 2.82
CA MET A 21 13.57 -9.61 3.47
C MET A 21 14.17 -10.59 4.48
N MET A 22 13.69 -10.52 5.72
CA MET A 22 14.06 -11.42 6.81
C MET A 22 12.78 -12.03 7.40
N ASN A 23 12.90 -13.05 8.25
CA ASN A 23 11.75 -13.83 8.73
C ASN A 23 10.63 -12.97 9.35
N ASN A 24 11.01 -11.94 10.12
CA ASN A 24 10.08 -11.12 10.91
C ASN A 24 10.12 -9.62 10.57
N VAL A 25 11.01 -9.20 9.67
CA VAL A 25 11.22 -7.78 9.32
C VAL A 25 11.55 -7.65 7.84
N ILE A 26 10.98 -6.66 7.18
CA ILE A 26 11.40 -6.20 5.86
C ILE A 26 12.14 -4.88 6.02
N GLU A 27 13.35 -4.79 5.49
CA GLU A 27 14.07 -3.52 5.32
C GLU A 27 13.69 -2.93 3.95
N ALA A 28 13.22 -1.68 3.95
CA ALA A 28 12.80 -1.00 2.74
C ALA A 28 13.23 0.47 2.76
N ARG A 29 13.14 1.14 1.60
CA ARG A 29 13.35 2.58 1.45
C ARG A 29 12.11 3.26 0.92
N ILE A 30 11.82 4.47 1.39
CA ILE A 30 10.70 5.27 0.91
C ILE A 30 11.02 5.84 -0.48
N ILE A 31 10.13 5.61 -1.45
CA ILE A 31 10.36 6.01 -2.87
C ILE A 31 9.83 7.41 -3.17
N LYS A 32 8.74 7.82 -2.52
CA LYS A 32 8.02 9.08 -2.81
C LYS A 32 7.70 9.88 -1.54
N ARG A 33 7.33 11.16 -1.71
CA ARG A 33 6.94 12.13 -0.67
C ARG A 33 8.11 12.74 0.13
N LYS A 34 7.78 13.46 1.20
CA LYS A 34 8.67 14.21 2.11
C LYS A 34 9.87 13.40 2.63
N TYR A 35 9.73 12.09 2.75
CA TYR A 35 10.71 11.20 3.38
C TYR A 35 11.45 10.31 2.38
N LYS A 36 11.52 10.71 1.10
CA LYS A 36 12.18 9.94 0.04
C LYS A 36 13.63 9.61 0.42
N GLY A 37 14.02 8.35 0.24
CA GLY A 37 15.36 7.83 0.53
C GLY A 37 15.56 7.33 1.97
N GLU A 38 14.67 7.66 2.90
CA GLU A 38 14.76 7.17 4.28
C GLU A 38 14.55 5.65 4.35
N GLY A 39 15.37 5.01 5.18
CA GLY A 39 15.28 3.58 5.47
C GLY A 39 14.23 3.30 6.54
N VAL A 40 13.42 2.28 6.31
CA VAL A 40 12.35 1.86 7.22
C VAL A 40 12.40 0.35 7.44
N LEU A 41 12.01 -0.06 8.65
CA LEU A 41 11.84 -1.46 9.01
C LEU A 41 10.35 -1.76 9.17
N ILE A 42 9.88 -2.79 8.47
CA ILE A 42 8.47 -3.19 8.51
C ILE A 42 8.40 -4.53 9.24
N PRO A 43 7.97 -4.55 10.52
CA PRO A 43 7.73 -5.78 11.24
C PRO A 43 6.41 -6.43 10.77
N ARG A 44 6.20 -7.69 11.16
CA ARG A 44 4.88 -8.30 11.08
C ARG A 44 3.94 -7.64 12.08
N THR A 45 2.70 -7.39 11.66
CA THR A 45 1.62 -6.83 12.47
C THR A 45 0.50 -7.84 12.60
N LEU A 46 -0.11 -7.89 13.79
CA LEU A 46 -1.29 -8.70 14.04
C LEU A 46 -2.51 -8.01 13.42
N MET A 47 -3.24 -8.73 12.58
CA MET A 47 -4.53 -8.33 12.03
C MET A 47 -5.61 -9.21 12.65
N ILE A 48 -6.62 -8.57 13.24
CA ILE A 48 -7.78 -9.24 13.82
C ILE A 48 -8.98 -8.90 12.93
N THR A 49 -9.68 -9.91 12.45
CA THR A 49 -10.93 -9.73 11.68
C THR A 49 -12.10 -9.97 12.62
N THR A 50 -13.02 -9.01 12.70
CA THR A 50 -14.17 -9.02 13.61
C THR A 50 -15.49 -9.38 12.93
N ASP A 51 -15.45 -9.63 11.62
CA ASP A 51 -16.58 -9.89 10.72
C ASP A 51 -16.85 -11.38 10.50
N LEU A 52 -16.15 -12.26 11.22
CA LEU A 52 -16.30 -13.71 11.13
C LEU A 52 -17.00 -14.26 12.40
N PRO A 53 -17.73 -15.39 12.30
CA PRO A 53 -18.38 -16.01 13.45
C PRO A 53 -17.40 -16.65 14.46
N PHE A 54 -16.09 -16.44 14.29
CA PHE A 54 -15.02 -16.92 15.15
C PHE A 54 -13.86 -15.92 15.18
N ASP A 55 -13.07 -15.97 16.26
CA ASP A 55 -11.86 -15.16 16.40
C ASP A 55 -10.79 -15.59 15.37
N PHE A 56 -10.52 -14.73 14.39
CA PHE A 56 -9.45 -14.94 13.45
C PHE A 56 -8.37 -13.87 13.58
N LYS A 57 -7.14 -14.35 13.81
CA LYS A 57 -5.95 -13.52 14.00
C LYS A 57 -4.89 -13.93 12.99
N ARG A 58 -4.39 -12.97 12.21
CA ARG A 58 -3.33 -13.18 11.21
C ARG A 58 -2.12 -12.32 11.51
N LEU A 59 -0.93 -12.93 11.57
CA LEU A 59 0.33 -12.21 11.68
C LEU A 59 0.94 -12.02 10.28
N GLN A 60 0.98 -10.78 9.79
CA GLN A 60 1.43 -10.48 8.43
C GLN A 60 2.23 -9.20 8.33
N PHE A 61 3.07 -9.07 7.31
CA PHE A 61 3.64 -7.76 6.97
C PHE A 61 2.55 -6.84 6.43
N SER A 62 2.52 -5.58 6.90
CA SER A 62 1.57 -4.57 6.42
C SER A 62 2.05 -3.96 5.09
N VAL A 63 2.22 -4.79 4.07
CA VAL A 63 2.64 -4.38 2.71
C VAL A 63 1.85 -5.11 1.64
N ARG A 64 1.77 -4.49 0.45
CA ARG A 64 1.27 -5.11 -0.78
C ARG A 64 2.19 -4.73 -1.93
N LEU A 65 2.30 -5.62 -2.92
CA LEU A 65 2.93 -5.28 -4.20
C LEU A 65 2.15 -4.13 -4.85
N ALA A 66 2.87 -3.19 -5.46
CA ALA A 66 2.30 -1.92 -5.93
C ALA A 66 2.72 -1.57 -7.36
N PHE A 67 3.17 -2.54 -8.16
CA PHE A 67 3.45 -2.35 -9.59
C PHE A 67 2.16 -2.15 -10.39
N ALA A 68 1.17 -3.00 -10.12
CA ALA A 68 -0.20 -2.85 -10.59
C ALA A 68 -1.15 -2.93 -9.39
N MET A 69 -2.23 -2.18 -9.43
CA MET A 69 -3.27 -2.20 -8.41
C MET A 69 -4.62 -1.99 -9.07
N THR A 70 -5.66 -2.55 -8.46
CA THR A 70 -7.02 -2.32 -8.95
C THR A 70 -7.45 -0.89 -8.65
N ILE A 71 -8.34 -0.34 -9.48
CA ILE A 71 -8.89 1.01 -9.34
C ILE A 71 -9.41 1.28 -7.92
N ASN A 72 -10.14 0.31 -7.35
CA ASN A 72 -10.69 0.42 -6.00
C ASN A 72 -9.59 0.47 -4.91
N LYS A 73 -8.39 -0.07 -5.16
CA LYS A 73 -7.27 -0.02 -4.20
C LYS A 73 -6.43 1.24 -4.34
N SER A 74 -6.49 1.90 -5.49
CA SER A 74 -5.82 3.17 -5.73
C SER A 74 -6.67 4.39 -5.33
N GLN A 75 -7.96 4.20 -5.04
CA GLN A 75 -8.84 5.27 -4.58
C GLN A 75 -8.26 5.99 -3.35
N GLY A 76 -8.23 7.33 -3.41
CA GLY A 76 -7.64 8.17 -2.35
C GLY A 76 -6.11 8.25 -2.37
N GLN A 77 -5.43 7.68 -3.37
CA GLN A 77 -3.99 7.84 -3.58
C GLN A 77 -3.70 8.69 -4.81
N SER A 78 -2.83 9.69 -4.66
CA SER A 78 -2.34 10.49 -5.80
C SER A 78 -1.21 9.76 -6.54
N LEU A 79 -1.36 9.62 -7.86
CA LEU A 79 -0.39 8.95 -8.73
C LEU A 79 0.11 9.92 -9.80
N GLU A 80 1.38 10.33 -9.72
CA GLU A 80 2.00 11.22 -10.72
C GLU A 80 1.92 10.64 -12.15
N VAL A 81 2.18 9.33 -12.28
CA VAL A 81 2.14 8.58 -13.54
C VAL A 81 1.54 7.22 -13.27
N CYS A 82 0.55 6.85 -14.07
CA CYS A 82 -0.04 5.51 -14.13
C CYS A 82 -0.53 5.20 -15.54
N GLU A 83 -0.63 3.90 -15.82
CA GLU A 83 -1.32 3.35 -16.99
C GLU A 83 -2.58 2.65 -16.50
N ILE A 84 -3.65 2.72 -17.30
CA ILE A 84 -4.92 2.07 -17.01
C ILE A 84 -5.04 0.89 -17.98
N ASN A 85 -5.03 -0.32 -17.45
CA ASN A 85 -5.33 -1.51 -18.24
C ASN A 85 -6.86 -1.72 -18.29
N LEU A 86 -7.43 -1.72 -19.50
CA LEU A 86 -8.85 -1.92 -19.80
C LEU A 86 -9.11 -3.18 -20.62
N GLU A 87 -8.26 -4.20 -20.48
CA GLU A 87 -8.46 -5.52 -21.12
C GLU A 87 -9.84 -6.12 -20.84
N PHE A 88 -10.41 -5.81 -19.66
CA PHE A 88 -11.80 -6.13 -19.31
C PHE A 88 -12.62 -4.85 -19.07
N PRO A 89 -13.92 -4.83 -19.44
CA PRO A 89 -14.76 -3.67 -19.27
C PRO A 89 -14.92 -3.30 -17.79
N CYS A 90 -15.03 -2.00 -17.50
CA CYS A 90 -15.33 -1.53 -16.15
C CYS A 90 -16.79 -1.85 -15.81
N PHE A 91 -17.02 -2.66 -14.77
CA PHE A 91 -18.35 -3.17 -14.46
C PHE A 91 -19.12 -2.30 -13.46
N ALA A 92 -18.46 -1.41 -12.71
CA ALA A 92 -19.12 -0.56 -11.73
C ALA A 92 -19.12 0.92 -12.15
N HIS A 93 -20.22 1.61 -11.84
CA HIS A 93 -20.39 3.03 -12.10
C HIS A 93 -19.27 3.84 -11.42
N GLY A 94 -18.61 4.72 -12.18
CA GLY A 94 -17.58 5.63 -11.66
C GLY A 94 -16.15 5.09 -11.64
N GLN A 95 -15.89 3.80 -11.90
CA GLN A 95 -14.52 3.25 -11.83
C GLN A 95 -13.55 3.92 -12.81
N LEU A 96 -13.99 4.16 -14.05
CA LEU A 96 -13.16 4.83 -15.05
C LEU A 96 -12.85 6.27 -14.63
N PHE A 97 -13.84 6.98 -14.10
CA PHE A 97 -13.69 8.33 -13.58
C PHE A 97 -12.72 8.38 -12.40
N ASP A 98 -12.86 7.46 -11.44
CA ASP A 98 -11.96 7.34 -10.29
C ASP A 98 -10.50 7.11 -10.73
N ALA A 99 -10.30 6.29 -11.77
CA ALA A 99 -8.97 6.03 -12.33
C ALA A 99 -8.35 7.29 -12.94
N PHE A 100 -9.14 8.11 -13.67
CA PHE A 100 -8.67 9.39 -14.20
C PHE A 100 -8.42 10.43 -13.10
N TYR A 101 -9.27 10.49 -12.08
CA TYR A 101 -9.14 11.44 -10.98
C TYR A 101 -7.84 11.25 -10.18
N GLN A 102 -7.39 10.00 -10.02
CA GLN A 102 -6.11 9.69 -9.38
C GLN A 102 -4.88 10.23 -10.13
N LYS A 103 -5.02 10.47 -11.44
CA LYS A 103 -4.00 11.09 -12.30
C LYS A 103 -4.02 12.62 -12.23
N ALA A 104 -5.18 13.21 -11.94
CA ALA A 104 -5.42 14.65 -12.00
C ALA A 104 -5.02 15.42 -10.72
N LEU A 105 -4.66 14.72 -9.64
CA LEU A 105 -4.26 15.32 -8.35
C LEU A 105 -2.78 15.79 -8.30
N ASN A 106 -2.29 16.40 -9.37
CA ASN A 106 -0.98 17.10 -9.37
C ASN A 106 -1.18 18.60 -9.14
#